data_AF-A0A239AJC2-F1
#
_entry.id   AF-A0A239AJC2-F1
#
_cell.length_a   1.000
_cell.length_b   1.000
_cell.length_c   1.000
_cell.angle_alpha   90.00
_cell.angle_beta   90.00
_cell.angle_gamma   90.00
#
_symmetry.space_group_name_H-M   'P 1'
#
loop_
_entity.id
_entity.type
_entity.pdbx_description
1 polymer ?
#
loop_
_entity_poly.entity_id
_entity_poly.type
_entity_poly.pdbx_seq_one_letter_code
_entity_poly.pdbx_strand_id
1 'polypeptide(L)'
;MRQNPFSFYSLIGFTYKYLEIDLLDEIFLSKNIDIKFKKDCLNYFSKILATFYMDENDLLDFNNNVFGIEKNRWDLLKKEYHNNNKFTKSLSISELSLKLTKLGSVSD
;
A
#
# COMPACT_ATOMS: atom_id res chain seq x y z
N MET A 1 16.72 15.42 7.09
CA MET A 1 16.73 14.02 7.57
C MET A 1 16.68 13.10 6.37
N ARG A 2 17.63 12.17 6.22
CA ARG A 2 17.50 11.10 5.21
C ARG A 2 16.49 10.09 5.74
N GLN A 3 15.22 10.21 5.35
CA GLN A 3 14.24 9.17 5.63
C GLN A 3 14.65 7.92 4.83
N ASN A 4 14.68 6.76 5.50
CA ASN A 4 15.02 5.51 4.85
C ASN A 4 13.87 5.16 3.87
N PRO A 5 14.11 5.04 2.56
CA PRO A 5 13.05 4.67 1.61
C PRO A 5 12.38 3.34 1.99
N PHE A 6 13.08 2.45 2.71
CA PHE A 6 12.51 1.23 3.27
C PHE A 6 11.29 1.50 4.17
N SER A 7 11.38 2.45 5.11
CA SER A 7 10.25 2.74 6.01
C SER A 7 9.02 3.26 5.26
N PHE A 8 9.25 3.93 4.13
CA PHE A 8 8.18 4.41 3.27
C PHE A 8 7.54 3.28 2.46
N TYR A 9 8.34 2.43 1.83
CA TYR A 9 7.83 1.26 1.11
C TYR A 9 7.04 0.32 2.02
N SER A 10 7.53 0.11 3.24
CA SER A 10 6.84 -0.67 4.26
C SER A 10 5.51 -0.03 4.66
N LEU A 11 5.44 1.31 4.77
CA LEU A 11 4.19 2.02 5.06
C LEU A 11 3.16 1.79 3.96
N ILE A 12 3.54 1.99 2.69
CA ILE A 12 2.63 1.79 1.55
C ILE A 12 2.15 0.35 1.48
N GLY A 13 3.07 -0.62 1.59
CA GLY A 13 2.71 -2.05 1.60
C GLY A 13 1.76 -2.38 2.76
N PHE A 14 2.03 -1.86 3.96
CA PHE A 14 1.18 -2.06 5.12
C PHE A 14 -0.22 -1.48 4.96
N THR A 15 -0.33 -0.23 4.49
CA THR A 15 -1.64 0.41 4.32
C THR A 15 -2.46 -0.28 3.23
N TYR A 16 -1.81 -0.73 2.16
CA TYR A 16 -2.47 -1.48 1.11
C TYR A 16 -2.96 -2.84 1.60
N LYS A 17 -2.06 -3.59 2.25
CA LYS A 17 -2.27 -4.99 2.65
C LYS A 17 -3.25 -5.15 3.78
N TYR A 18 -3.05 -4.39 4.85
CA TYR A 18 -3.78 -4.63 6.10
C TYR A 18 -4.91 -3.62 6.32
N LEU A 19 -4.76 -2.38 5.85
CA LEU A 19 -5.82 -1.36 5.98
C LEU A 19 -6.70 -1.23 4.73
N GLU A 20 -6.31 -1.85 3.61
CA GLU A 20 -6.99 -1.72 2.31
C GLU A 20 -7.13 -0.25 1.86
N ILE A 21 -6.06 0.53 2.05
CA ILE A 21 -5.99 1.95 1.65
C ILE A 21 -4.94 2.12 0.56
N ASP A 22 -5.34 2.75 -0.54
CA ASP A 22 -4.44 3.17 -1.62
C ASP A 22 -3.90 4.58 -1.35
N LEU A 23 -2.59 4.67 -1.09
CA LEU A 23 -1.87 5.92 -0.90
C LEU A 23 -0.95 6.27 -2.09
N LEU A 24 -1.02 5.52 -3.19
CA LEU A 24 -0.08 5.71 -4.30
C LEU A 24 -0.25 7.06 -5.00
N ASP A 25 -1.48 7.59 -5.06
CA ASP A 25 -1.74 8.87 -5.72
C ASP A 25 -1.14 10.06 -4.96
N GLU A 26 -1.06 9.98 -3.62
CA GLU A 26 -0.36 10.95 -2.78
C GLU A 26 1.12 11.08 -3.17
N ILE A 27 1.67 10.04 -3.80
CA ILE A 27 3.05 9.98 -4.27
C ILE A 27 3.12 10.47 -5.71
N PHE A 28 2.41 9.78 -6.59
CA PHE A 28 2.62 9.92 -8.03
C PHE A 28 2.04 11.21 -8.59
N LEU A 29 0.95 11.71 -7.99
CA LEU A 29 0.33 12.97 -8.40
C LEU A 29 0.93 14.19 -7.69
N SER A 30 1.68 14.00 -6.59
CA SER A 30 2.29 15.09 -5.86
C SER A 30 3.41 15.77 -6.66
N LYS A 31 3.31 17.09 -6.81
CA LYS A 31 4.35 17.91 -7.48
C LYS A 31 5.61 18.10 -6.63
N ASN A 32 5.52 17.81 -5.33
CA ASN A 32 6.60 18.03 -4.37
C ASN A 32 7.55 16.82 -4.24
N ILE A 33 7.26 15.74 -4.95
CA ILE A 33 8.05 14.51 -4.92
C ILE A 33 8.87 14.42 -6.19
N ASP A 34 10.17 14.16 -6.01
CA ASP A 34 11.14 14.06 -7.09
C ASP A 34 10.80 12.92 -8.08
N ILE A 35 11.02 13.19 -9.37
CA ILE A 35 10.68 12.26 -10.46
C ILE A 35 11.50 10.96 -10.33
N LYS A 36 12.78 11.05 -9.94
CA LYS A 36 13.61 9.85 -9.75
C LYS A 36 13.01 8.97 -8.65
N PHE A 37 12.61 9.57 -7.53
CA PHE A 37 11.97 8.81 -6.46
C PHE A 37 10.66 8.15 -6.90
N LYS A 38 9.84 8.82 -7.72
CA LYS A 38 8.65 8.20 -8.32
C LYS A 38 9.00 6.99 -9.18
N LYS A 39 10.03 7.10 -10.04
CA LYS A 39 10.50 5.97 -10.86
C LYS A 39 11.00 4.81 -10.00
N ASP A 40 11.75 5.10 -8.93
CA ASP A 40 12.22 4.09 -7.97
C ASP A 40 11.04 3.36 -7.30
N CYS A 41 10.01 4.10 -6.87
CA CYS A 41 8.77 3.55 -6.33
C CYS A 41 8.06 2.63 -7.34
N LEU A 42 7.88 3.07 -8.59
CA LEU A 42 7.20 2.27 -9.62
C LEU A 42 7.93 0.94 -9.86
N ASN A 43 9.26 1.00 -10.01
CA ASN A 43 10.09 -0.19 -10.20
C ASN A 43 10.02 -1.14 -9.00
N TYR A 44 10.03 -0.59 -7.78
CA TYR A 44 9.95 -1.40 -6.56
C TYR A 44 8.57 -2.05 -6.40
N PHE A 45 7.49 -1.27 -6.42
CA PHE A 45 6.13 -1.78 -6.20
C PHE A 45 5.69 -2.77 -7.27
N SER A 46 6.11 -2.59 -8.54
CA SER A 46 5.82 -3.55 -9.61
C SER A 46 6.43 -4.93 -9.36
N LYS A 47 7.56 -5.00 -8.64
CA LYS A 47 8.24 -6.27 -8.31
C LYS A 47 7.64 -6.99 -7.11
N ILE A 48 6.94 -6.27 -6.24
CA ILE A 48 6.40 -6.82 -5.00
C ILE A 48 4.87 -6.77 -4.94
N LEU A 49 4.20 -6.67 -6.09
CA LEU A 49 2.76 -6.43 -6.19
C LEU A 49 1.93 -7.49 -5.45
N ALA A 50 2.35 -8.75 -5.49
CA ALA A 50 1.68 -9.83 -4.75
C ALA A 50 1.70 -9.62 -3.22
N THR A 51 2.74 -8.95 -2.69
CA THR A 51 2.90 -8.72 -1.25
C THR A 51 1.95 -7.66 -0.70
N PHE A 52 1.25 -6.92 -1.56
CA PHE A 52 0.26 -5.90 -1.17
C PHE A 52 -1.07 -6.50 -0.73
N TYR A 53 -1.22 -7.82 -0.78
CA TYR A 53 -2.45 -8.53 -0.45
C TYR A 53 -2.15 -9.60 0.59
N MET A 54 -3.09 -9.80 1.51
CA MET A 54 -2.95 -10.82 2.54
C MET A 54 -2.94 -12.21 1.90
N ASP A 55 -1.99 -13.03 2.32
CA ASP A 55 -1.94 -14.46 2.00
C ASP A 55 -2.44 -15.31 3.18
N GLU A 56 -2.35 -16.63 3.03
CA GLU A 56 -2.77 -17.57 4.08
C GLU A 56 -1.92 -17.46 5.35
N ASN A 57 -0.63 -17.10 5.24
CA ASN A 57 0.24 -16.94 6.39
C ASN A 57 -0.14 -15.69 7.19
N ASP A 58 -0.49 -14.60 6.52
CA ASP A 58 -0.99 -13.40 7.21
C ASP A 58 -2.24 -13.71 8.03
N LEU A 59 -3.16 -14.49 7.48
CA LEU A 59 -4.37 -14.91 8.18
C LEU A 59 -4.05 -15.78 9.40
N LEU A 60 -3.07 -16.69 9.28
CA LEU A 60 -2.58 -17.48 10.40
C LEU A 60 -1.96 -16.60 11.49
N ASP A 61 -1.17 -15.59 11.11
CA ASP A 61 -0.54 -14.65 12.04
C ASP A 61 -1.58 -13.84 12.83
N PHE A 62 -2.66 -13.39 12.18
CA PHE A 62 -3.79 -12.75 12.87
C PHE A 62 -4.50 -13.70 13.82
N ASN A 63 -4.75 -14.94 13.40
CA ASN A 63 -5.41 -15.95 14.24
C ASN A 63 -4.57 -16.31 15.47
N ASN A 64 -3.25 -16.30 15.33
CA ASN A 64 -2.29 -16.55 16.41
C ASN A 64 -1.94 -15.29 17.21
N ASN A 65 -2.55 -14.13 16.90
CA ASN A 65 -2.30 -12.84 17.54
C ASN A 65 -0.80 -12.44 17.54
N VAL A 66 -0.07 -12.77 16.48
CA VAL A 66 1.38 -12.50 16.36
C VAL A 66 1.68 -11.00 16.46
N PHE A 67 0.77 -10.17 15.95
CA PHE A 67 0.91 -8.70 15.96
C PHE A 67 0.49 -8.06 17.30
N GLY A 68 0.02 -8.85 18.27
CA GLY A 68 -0.48 -8.34 19.56
C GLY A 68 -1.78 -7.55 19.46
N ILE A 69 -2.48 -7.65 18.32
CA ILE A 69 -3.78 -7.03 18.06
C ILE A 69 -4.73 -8.11 17.55
N GLU A 70 -5.85 -8.28 18.25
CA GLU A 70 -6.90 -9.20 17.84
C GLU A 70 -7.48 -8.81 16.47
N LYS A 71 -7.74 -9.80 15.62
CA LYS A 71 -8.33 -9.61 14.28
C LYS A 71 -9.61 -8.76 14.31
N ASN A 72 -10.50 -8.97 15.26
CA ASN A 72 -11.73 -8.19 15.38
C ASN A 72 -11.46 -6.69 15.57
N ARG A 73 -10.43 -6.35 16.35
CA ARG A 73 -10.03 -4.95 16.57
C ARG A 73 -9.40 -4.36 15.31
N TRP A 74 -8.66 -5.18 14.57
CA TRP A 74 -8.14 -4.81 13.26
C TRP A 74 -9.25 -4.50 12.25
N ASP A 75 -10.25 -5.38 12.16
CA ASP A 75 -11.40 -5.23 11.28
C ASP A 75 -12.22 -3.96 11.61
N LEU A 76 -12.33 -3.61 12.91
CA LEU A 76 -12.94 -2.35 13.34
C LEU A 76 -12.15 -1.12 12.85
N LEU A 77 -10.83 -1.10 13.04
CA LEU A 77 -9.97 -0.01 12.55
C LEU A 77 -10.10 0.16 11.04
N LYS A 78 -10.03 -0.95 10.31
CA LYS A 78 -10.21 -0.97 8.85
C LYS A 78 -11.56 -0.40 8.45
N LYS A 79 -12.64 -0.80 9.13
CA LYS A 79 -13.99 -0.25 8.90
C LYS A 79 -14.07 1.25 9.16
N GLU A 80 -13.43 1.75 10.22
CA GLU A 80 -13.37 3.19 10.51
C GLU A 80 -12.70 3.98 9.37
N TYR A 81 -11.59 3.48 8.83
CA TYR A 81 -10.94 4.08 7.68
C TYR A 81 -11.82 4.06 6.43
N HIS A 82 -12.49 2.95 6.14
CA HIS A 82 -13.37 2.86 4.96
C HIS A 82 -14.65 3.71 5.07
N ASN A 83 -15.11 4.00 6.28
CA ASN A 83 -16.22 4.92 6.50
C ASN A 83 -15.79 6.39 6.36
N ASN A 84 -14.48 6.65 6.39
CA ASN A 84 -13.92 7.97 6.21
C ASN A 84 -13.65 8.23 4.72
N ASN A 85 -14.47 9.08 4.09
CA ASN A 85 -14.40 9.42 2.67
C ASN A 85 -13.08 10.10 2.23
N LYS A 86 -12.14 10.35 3.17
CA LYS A 86 -10.81 10.88 2.87
C LYS A 86 -9.85 9.84 2.29
N PHE A 87 -10.11 8.55 2.49
CA PHE A 87 -9.20 7.49 2.08
C PHE A 87 -9.72 6.76 0.85
N THR A 88 -8.85 6.61 -0.15
CA THR A 88 -9.10 5.76 -1.31
C THR A 88 -8.92 4.30 -0.93
N LYS A 89 -9.85 3.43 -1.33
CA LYS A 89 -9.73 1.99 -1.10
C LYS A 89 -8.63 1.38 -1.96
N SER A 90 -7.98 0.34 -1.45
CA SER A 90 -7.08 -0.50 -2.23
C SER A 90 -7.79 -1.08 -3.46
N LEU A 91 -7.07 -1.13 -4.57
CA LEU A 91 -7.52 -1.74 -5.81
C LEU A 91 -7.29 -3.25 -5.77
N SER A 92 -7.98 -3.99 -6.62
CA SER A 92 -7.62 -5.40 -6.89
C SER A 92 -6.24 -5.50 -7.53
N ILE A 93 -5.61 -6.68 -7.45
CA ILE A 93 -4.27 -6.95 -8.03
C ILE A 93 -4.18 -6.50 -9.50
N SER A 94 -5.20 -6.83 -10.30
CA SER A 94 -5.25 -6.50 -11.72
C SER A 94 -5.34 -4.99 -11.95
N GLU A 95 -6.21 -4.30 -11.20
CA GLU A 95 -6.36 -2.84 -11.27
C GLU A 95 -5.09 -2.11 -10.82
N LEU A 96 -4.45 -2.57 -9.74
CA LEU A 96 -3.19 -2.03 -9.24
C LEU A 96 -2.08 -2.20 -10.29
N SER A 97 -1.96 -3.38 -10.88
CA SER A 97 -0.99 -3.64 -11.96
C SER A 97 -1.20 -2.69 -13.15
N LEU A 98 -2.45 -2.47 -13.53
CA LEU A 98 -2.83 -1.53 -14.60
C LEU A 98 -2.47 -0.08 -14.23
N LYS A 99 -2.74 0.33 -12.99
CA LYS A 99 -2.41 1.66 -12.48
C LYS A 99 -0.89 1.92 -12.50
N LEU A 100 -0.09 1.01 -11.97
CA LEU A 100 1.37 1.13 -11.95
C LEU A 100 1.96 1.18 -13.37
N THR A 101 1.42 0.38 -14.30
CA THR A 101 1.84 0.40 -15.71
C THR A 101 1.56 1.76 -16.36
N LYS A 102 0.35 2.31 -16.16
CA LYS A 102 -0.02 3.64 -16.69
C LYS A 102 0.88 4.74 -16.13
N LEU A 103 1.17 4.71 -14.82
CA LEU A 103 2.05 5.67 -14.18
C LEU A 103 3.50 5.58 -14.69
N GLY A 104 3.96 4.38 -15.04
CA GLY A 104 5.23 4.16 -15.73
C GLY A 104 5.29 4.88 -17.08
N SER A 105 4.24 4.75 -17.90
CA SER A 105 4.20 5.33 -19.26
C SER A 105 4.15 6.86 -19.32
N VAL A 106 3.75 7.52 -18.23
CA VAL A 106 3.68 9.00 -18.13
C VAL A 106 5.00 9.60 -17.62
N SER A 107 5.90 8.76 -17.11
CA SER A 107 7.16 9.18 -16.49
C SER A 107 8.35 9.18 -17.46
N ASP A 108 8.14 8.81 -18.72
CA ASP A 108 9.13 8.83 -19.81
C ASP A 108 9.02 10.10 -20.66
#